data_AF-A0ABD6HVU8-F1
#
_entry.id   AF-A0ABD6HVU8-F1
#
_cell.length_a   1.000
_cell.length_b   1.000
_cell.length_c   1.000
_cell.angle_alpha   90.00
_cell.angle_beta   90.00
_cell.angle_gamma   90.00
#
_symmetry.space_group_name_H-M   'P 1'
#
loop_
_entity.id
_entity.type
_entity.pdbx_description
1 polymer ?
#
loop_
_entity_poly.entity_id
_entity_poly.type
_entity_poly.pdbx_seq_one_letter_code
_entity_poly.pdbx_strand_id
1 'polypeptide(L)'
;MNTLADRYYRDTHYPIPHADFLRLQHAHATGVLFLDLLDTLDLGGQRPDAAQQASFASVIALLTDQLGHVVNTCESQILARMEATAA
;
A
#
# COMPACT_ATOMS: atom_id res chain seq x y z
N MET A 1 22.99 -6.96 6.83
CA MET A 1 22.09 -6.14 7.67
C MET A 1 22.22 -4.70 7.20
N ASN A 2 21.14 -4.05 6.75
CA ASN A 2 21.19 -2.71 6.14
C ASN A 2 21.23 -1.62 7.24
N THR A 3 22.41 -1.05 7.45
CA THR A 3 22.75 -0.10 8.53
C THR A 3 22.20 1.32 8.34
N LEU A 4 21.62 1.63 7.19
CA LEU A 4 21.01 2.94 6.91
C LEU A 4 19.61 3.08 7.51
N ALA A 5 18.82 2.00 7.51
CA ALA A 5 17.49 2.00 8.14
C ALA A 5 17.60 2.18 9.67
N ASP A 6 18.63 1.60 10.28
CA ASP A 6 18.82 1.64 11.73
C ASP A 6 19.18 3.05 12.25
N ARG A 7 19.77 3.91 11.41
CA ARG A 7 20.13 5.30 11.78
C ARG A 7 18.99 6.30 11.65
N TYR A 8 18.10 6.15 10.68
CA TYR A 8 17.05 7.14 10.41
C TYR A 8 15.75 6.89 11.18
N TYR A 9 15.51 5.66 11.65
CA TYR A 9 14.20 5.25 12.17
C TYR A 9 14.19 4.92 13.68
N ARG A 10 15.23 5.32 14.42
CA ARG A 10 15.42 4.93 15.83
C ARG A 10 14.32 5.44 16.78
N ASP A 11 13.63 6.52 16.42
CA ASP A 11 12.59 7.16 17.24
C ASP A 11 11.19 7.15 16.63
N THR A 12 11.01 6.54 15.46
CA THR A 12 9.69 6.49 14.80
C THR A 12 8.95 5.22 15.20
N HIS A 13 8.23 5.28 16.32
CA HIS A 13 7.35 4.19 16.70
C HIS A 13 6.11 4.21 15.79
N TYR A 14 6.14 3.39 14.73
CA TYR A 14 4.99 3.18 13.87
C TYR A 14 3.99 2.25 14.58
N PRO A 15 2.68 2.58 14.58
CA PRO A 15 1.66 1.70 15.14
C PRO A 15 1.50 0.37 14.36
N ILE A 16 2.08 0.30 13.16
CA ILE A 16 2.16 -0.87 12.28
C ILE A 16 3.63 -1.18 11.97
N PRO A 17 3.99 -2.41 11.54
CA PRO A 17 5.37 -2.71 11.17
C PRO A 17 5.88 -1.77 10.07
N HIS A 18 7.16 -1.39 10.13
CA HIS A 18 7.75 -0.45 9.18
C HIS A 18 7.62 -0.92 7.72
N ALA A 19 7.69 -2.23 7.46
CA ALA A 19 7.48 -2.79 6.14
C ALA A 19 6.05 -2.52 5.60
N ASP A 20 5.04 -2.60 6.46
CA ASP A 20 3.65 -2.32 6.10
C ASP A 20 3.41 -0.83 5.90
N PHE A 21 4.09 0.01 6.69
CA PHE A 21 4.11 1.46 6.42
C PHE A 21 4.69 1.78 5.03
N LEU A 22 5.81 1.17 4.65
CA LEU A 22 6.39 1.36 3.31
C LEU A 22 5.47 0.83 2.20
N ARG A 23 4.78 -0.30 2.44
CA ARG A 23 3.75 -0.82 1.50
C ARG A 23 2.61 0.18 1.33
N LEU A 24 2.08 0.73 2.42
CA LEU A 24 1.04 1.77 2.35
C LEU A 24 1.54 3.02 1.62
N GLN A 25 2.77 3.46 1.88
CA GLN A 25 3.35 4.61 1.21
C GLN A 25 3.49 4.36 -0.31
N HIS A 26 3.92 3.17 -0.69
CA HIS A 26 4.00 2.78 -2.10
C HIS A 26 2.61 2.71 -2.75
N ALA A 27 1.66 2.04 -2.11
CA ALA A 27 0.28 1.95 -2.60
C ALA A 27 -0.33 3.34 -2.78
N HIS A 28 -0.13 4.24 -1.82
CA HIS A 28 -0.59 5.62 -1.90
C HIS A 28 0.04 6.36 -3.09
N ALA A 29 1.38 6.34 -3.22
CA ALA A 29 2.07 7.02 -4.32
C ALA A 29 1.63 6.49 -5.69
N THR A 30 1.52 5.17 -5.83
CA THR A 30 1.04 4.52 -7.06
C THR A 30 -0.41 4.89 -7.36
N GLY A 31 -1.27 4.95 -6.35
CA GLY A 31 -2.67 5.38 -6.51
C GLY A 31 -2.79 6.83 -7.00
N VAL A 32 -2.02 7.76 -6.43
CA VAL A 32 -1.98 9.17 -6.88
C VAL A 32 -1.56 9.27 -8.34
N LEU A 33 -0.44 8.63 -8.70
CA LEU A 33 0.05 8.64 -10.09
C LEU A 33 -0.95 8.02 -11.07
N PHE A 34 -1.68 6.99 -10.63
CA PHE A 34 -2.70 6.35 -11.44
C PHE A 34 -3.92 7.26 -11.66
N LEU A 35 -4.34 8.01 -10.63
CA LEU A 35 -5.41 9.01 -10.76
C LEU A 35 -4.99 10.14 -11.72
N ASP A 36 -3.76 10.64 -11.61
CA ASP A 36 -3.24 11.66 -12.53
C ASP A 36 -3.24 11.18 -13.99
N LEU A 37 -2.95 9.89 -14.20
CA LEU A 37 -3.00 9.24 -15.52
C LEU A 37 -4.44 9.14 -16.05
N LEU A 38 -5.41 8.82 -15.18
CA LEU A 38 -6.82 8.79 -15.57
C LEU A 38 -7.33 10.19 -15.94
N ASP A 39 -6.95 11.21 -15.17
CA ASP A 39 -7.33 12.60 -15.45
C ASP A 39 -6.77 13.08 -16.80
N THR A 40 -5.53 12.69 -17.13
CA THR A 40 -4.95 13.01 -18.45
C THR A 40 -5.66 12.32 -19.61
N LEU A 41 -6.12 11.09 -19.43
CA LEU A 41 -6.90 10.36 -20.44
C LEU A 41 -8.29 10.98 -20.64
N ASP A 42 -8.95 11.40 -19.56
CA ASP A 42 -10.27 12.04 -19.60
C ASP A 42 -10.20 13.40 -20.31
N LEU A 43 -9.22 14.24 -19.96
CA LEU A 43 -8.96 15.52 -20.64
C LEU A 43 -8.62 15.34 -22.13
N GLY A 44 -7.95 14.23 -22.48
CA GLY A 44 -7.63 13.88 -23.86
C GLY A 44 -8.80 13.29 -24.67
N GLY A 45 -9.95 13.02 -24.03
CA GLY A 45 -11.07 12.30 -24.64
C GLY A 45 -10.70 10.88 -25.11
N GLN A 46 -9.61 10.32 -24.57
CA GLN A 46 -9.10 9.02 -24.99
C GLN A 46 -9.81 7.92 -24.21
N ARG A 47 -10.47 7.03 -24.95
CA ARG A 47 -11.01 5.80 -24.35
C ARG A 47 -9.90 4.75 -24.28
N PRO A 48 -9.56 4.21 -23.10
CA PRO A 48 -8.49 3.24 -22.98
C PRO A 48 -8.83 1.97 -23.77
N ASP A 49 -7.85 1.50 -24.56
CA ASP A 49 -7.95 0.25 -25.30
C ASP A 49 -7.89 -0.98 -24.38
N ALA A 50 -8.06 -2.18 -24.95
CA ALA A 50 -8.08 -3.42 -24.16
C ALA A 50 -6.76 -3.68 -23.41
N ALA A 51 -5.62 -3.26 -23.96
CA ALA A 51 -4.31 -3.44 -23.33
C ALA A 51 -4.11 -2.46 -22.17
N GLN A 52 -4.56 -1.21 -22.33
CA GLN A 52 -4.58 -0.20 -21.28
C GLN A 52 -5.52 -0.61 -20.15
N GLN A 53 -6.72 -1.12 -20.46
CA GLN A 53 -7.65 -1.64 -19.46
C GLN A 53 -7.06 -2.80 -18.65
N ALA A 54 -6.35 -3.73 -19.30
CA ALA A 54 -5.64 -4.82 -18.61
C ALA A 54 -4.52 -4.29 -17.69
N SER A 55 -3.82 -3.25 -18.13
CA SER A 55 -2.80 -2.58 -17.32
C SER A 55 -3.41 -1.90 -16.09
N PHE A 56 -4.57 -1.25 -16.25
CA PHE A 56 -5.29 -0.60 -15.15
C PHE A 56 -5.78 -1.62 -14.12
N ALA A 57 -6.36 -2.74 -14.60
CA ALA A 57 -6.75 -3.84 -13.74
C ALA A 57 -5.56 -4.40 -12.95
N SER A 58 -4.37 -4.46 -13.57
CA SER A 58 -3.15 -4.92 -12.91
C SER A 58 -2.66 -3.95 -11.83
N VAL A 59 -2.75 -2.63 -12.06
CA VAL A 59 -2.44 -1.62 -11.03
C VAL A 59 -3.41 -1.72 -9.86
N ILE A 60 -4.70 -1.86 -10.13
CA ILE A 60 -5.72 -2.03 -9.08
C ILE A 60 -5.47 -3.32 -8.29
N ALA A 61 -5.12 -4.41 -8.96
CA ALA A 61 -4.78 -5.67 -8.32
C ALA A 61 -3.57 -5.51 -7.37
N LEU A 62 -2.51 -4.83 -7.82
CA LEU A 62 -1.34 -4.52 -6.99
C LEU A 62 -1.72 -3.70 -5.75
N LEU A 63 -2.49 -2.63 -5.93
CA LEU A 63 -2.93 -1.77 -4.82
C LEU A 63 -3.77 -2.54 -3.81
N THR A 64 -4.67 -3.40 -4.30
CA THR A 64 -5.55 -4.21 -3.46
C THR A 64 -4.77 -5.27 -2.68
N ASP A 65 -3.77 -5.90 -3.31
CA ASP A 65 -2.88 -6.86 -2.66
C ASP A 65 -2.05 -6.21 -1.54
N GLN A 66 -1.47 -5.03 -1.81
CA GLN A 66 -0.71 -4.30 -0.80
C GLN A 66 -1.57 -3.86 0.39
N LEU A 67 -2.80 -3.42 0.15
CA LEU A 67 -3.75 -3.11 1.22
C LEU A 67 -4.15 -4.36 1.99
N GLY A 68 -4.43 -5.48 1.31
CA GLY A 68 -4.77 -6.75 1.93
C GLY A 68 -3.68 -7.27 2.87
N HIS A 69 -2.41 -7.15 2.47
CA HIS A 69 -1.28 -7.51 3.32
C HIS A 69 -1.22 -6.72 4.63
N VAL A 70 -1.50 -5.43 4.57
CA VAL A 70 -1.50 -4.55 5.75
C VAL A 70 -2.70 -4.88 6.64
N VAL A 71 -3.89 -5.09 6.06
CA VAL A 71 -5.10 -5.49 6.79
C VAL A 71 -4.87 -6.79 7.56
N ASN A 72 -4.35 -7.83 6.91
CA ASN A 72 -4.08 -9.13 7.54
C ASN A 72 -3.09 -9.00 8.71
N THR A 73 -2.10 -8.11 8.57
CA THR A 73 -1.13 -7.85 9.64
C THR A 73 -1.78 -7.15 10.82
N CYS A 74 -2.58 -6.11 10.56
CA CYS A 74 -3.32 -5.40 11.60
C CYS A 74 -4.28 -6.33 12.34
N GLU A 75 -5.03 -7.17 11.62
CA GLU A 75 -5.94 -8.16 12.22
C GLU A 75 -5.20 -9.14 13.13
N SER A 76 -4.07 -9.70 12.64
CA SER A 76 -3.23 -10.60 13.43
C SER A 76 -2.73 -9.94 14.72
N GLN A 77 -2.33 -8.67 14.66
CA GLN A 77 -1.86 -7.93 15.85
C GLN A 77 -2.99 -7.61 16.83
N ILE A 78 -4.19 -7.30 16.34
CA ILE A 78 -5.36 -7.06 17.18
C ILE A 78 -5.71 -8.34 17.94
N LEU A 79 -5.79 -9.48 17.24
CA LEU A 79 -6.07 -10.79 17.84
C LEU A 79 -5.02 -11.15 18.90
N ALA A 80 -3.73 -11.02 18.58
CA ALA A 80 -2.64 -11.30 19.53
C ALA A 80 -2.70 -10.42 20.79
N ARG A 81 -3.07 -9.13 20.66
CA ARG A 81 -3.26 -8.24 21.82
C ARG A 81 -4.46 -8.62 22.66
N MET A 82 -5.56 -9.05 22.04
CA MET A 82 -6.75 -9.51 22.76
C MET A 82 -6.46 -10.78 23.58
N GLU A 83 -5.75 -11.76 22.99
CA GLU A 83 -5.33 -12.98 23.68
C GLU A 83 -4.40 -12.70 24.87
N ALA A 84 -3.42 -11.81 24.68
CA ALA A 84 -2.49 -11.41 25.76
C ALA A 84 -3.16 -10.68 26.92
N THR A 85 -4.32 -10.05 26.70
CA THR A 85 -5.08 -9.34 27.75
C THR A 85 -6.01 -10.29 28.52
N ALA A 86 -6.30 -11.48 27.96
CA ALA A 86 -7.15 -12.49 28.57
C ALA A 86 -6.40 -13.52 29.45
N ALA A 87 -5.06 -13.50 29.41
CA ALA A 87 -4.14 -14.34 30.20
C ALA A 87 -3.64 -13.60 31.45
#